data_AF-A0A926SML9-F1
#
_entry.id   AF-A0A926SML9-F1
#
_cell.length_a   1.000
_cell.length_b   1.000
_cell.length_c   1.000
_cell.angle_alpha   90.00
_cell.angle_beta   90.00
_cell.angle_gamma   90.00
#
_symmetry.space_group_name_H-M   'P 1'
#
loop_
_entity.id
_entity.type
_entity.pdbx_description
1 polymer ?
#
loop_
_entity_poly.entity_id
_entity_poly.type
_entity_poly.pdbx_seq_one_letter_code
_entity_poly.pdbx_strand_id
1 'polypeptide(L)'
;MEKRTIAQAAIEVLKEAKQPMTVAEITQAILDKGLYTFNTKDERGMVRRAIERRCEGIQRKGSVSPKYFIKFFENQFSISDEVK
;
A
#
# COMPACT_ATOMS: atom_id res chain seq x y z
N MET A 1 -5.46 -0.62 -21.15
CA MET A 1 -4.64 -0.21 -19.99
C MET A 1 -5.36 -0.65 -18.74
N GLU A 2 -4.80 -1.60 -17.99
CA GLU A 2 -5.40 -1.99 -16.71
C GLU A 2 -5.35 -0.80 -15.75
N LYS A 3 -6.48 -0.47 -15.13
CA LYS A 3 -6.54 0.58 -14.09
C LYS A 3 -5.74 0.09 -12.88
N ARG A 4 -4.50 0.53 -12.77
CA ARG A 4 -3.66 0.28 -11.60
C ARG A 4 -4.31 0.94 -10.38
N THR A 5 -4.53 0.16 -9.32
CA THR A 5 -5.09 0.66 -8.05
C THR A 5 -3.99 1.18 -7.14
N ILE A 6 -4.34 1.99 -6.14
CA ILE A 6 -3.40 2.48 -5.11
C ILE A 6 -2.70 1.30 -4.41
N ALA A 7 -3.40 0.19 -4.18
CA ALA A 7 -2.81 -1.00 -3.58
C ALA A 7 -1.76 -1.64 -4.49
N GLN A 8 -2.01 -1.72 -5.80
CA GLN A 8 -1.02 -2.25 -6.75
C GLN A 8 0.21 -1.35 -6.84
N ALA A 9 0.01 -0.02 -6.88
CA ALA A 9 1.11 0.93 -6.86
C ALA A 9 1.95 0.80 -5.57
N ALA A 10 1.30 0.63 -4.41
CA ALA A 10 2.00 0.38 -3.14
C ALA A 10 2.76 -0.95 -3.12
N ILE A 11 2.20 -2.02 -3.70
CA ILE A 11 2.88 -3.32 -3.83
C ILE A 11 4.14 -3.16 -4.68
N GLU A 12 4.08 -2.44 -5.79
CA GLU A 12 5.22 -2.23 -6.69
C GLU A 12 6.35 -1.46 -5.99
N VAL A 13 6.01 -0.40 -5.25
CA VAL A 13 6.98 0.34 -4.42
C VAL A 13 7.64 -0.57 -3.39
N LEU A 14 6.86 -1.34 -2.62
CA LEU A 14 7.39 -2.19 -1.56
C LEU A 14 8.17 -3.39 -2.12
N LYS A 15 7.77 -3.94 -3.28
CA LYS A 15 8.51 -5.00 -4.00
C LYS A 15 9.88 -4.52 -4.41
N GLU A 16 9.98 -3.28 -4.88
CA GLU A 16 11.25 -2.71 -5.32
C GLU A 16 12.13 -2.29 -4.13
N ALA A 17 11.52 -1.68 -3.11
CA ALA A 17 12.24 -1.24 -1.92
C ALA A 17 12.80 -2.40 -1.09
N LYS A 18 12.14 -3.58 -1.10
CA LYS A 18 12.52 -4.78 -0.31
C LYS A 18 12.71 -4.52 1.18
N GLN A 19 12.13 -3.44 1.70
CA GLN A 19 12.20 -3.04 3.10
C GLN A 19 10.84 -2.49 3.53
N PRO A 20 10.47 -2.59 4.82
CA PRO A 20 9.26 -1.98 5.33
C PRO A 20 9.30 -0.46 5.15
N MET A 21 8.20 0.14 4.72
CA MET A 21 8.07 1.59 4.53
C MET A 21 6.82 2.13 5.21
N THR A 22 6.89 3.36 5.67
CA THR A 22 5.74 4.10 6.18
C THR A 22 4.80 4.51 5.05
N VAL A 23 3.55 4.83 5.38
CA VAL A 23 2.58 5.37 4.41
C VAL A 23 3.12 6.61 3.70
N ALA A 24 3.82 7.49 4.42
CA ALA A 24 4.36 8.72 3.84
C ALA A 24 5.39 8.41 2.75
N GLU A 25 6.31 7.49 3.02
CA GLU A 25 7.34 7.07 2.07
C GLU A 25 6.73 6.33 0.87
N ILE A 26 5.76 5.44 1.11
CA ILE A 26 5.04 4.75 0.03
C ILE A 26 4.31 5.76 -0.86
N THR A 27 3.62 6.73 -0.26
CA THR A 27 2.90 7.76 -1.01
C THR A 27 3.85 8.58 -1.88
N GLN A 28 4.99 9.00 -1.32
CA GLN A 28 5.99 9.76 -2.05
C GLN A 28 6.57 8.94 -3.21
N ALA A 29 6.94 7.68 -2.96
CA ALA A 29 7.48 6.81 -4.00
C ALA A 29 6.46 6.53 -5.14
N ILE A 30 5.17 6.42 -4.83
CA ILE A 30 4.11 6.31 -5.84
C ILE A 30 4.07 7.55 -6.74
N LEU A 31 4.19 8.74 -6.15
CA LEU A 31 4.19 10.01 -6.87
C LEU A 31 5.45 10.16 -7.72
N ASP A 32 6.62 9.92 -7.13
CA ASP A 32 7.93 10.05 -7.79
C ASP A 32 8.06 9.12 -9.00
N LYS A 33 7.48 7.91 -8.90
CA LYS A 33 7.46 6.91 -9.98
C LYS A 33 6.28 7.06 -10.93
N GLY A 34 5.36 7.98 -10.67
CA GLY A 34 4.15 8.19 -11.50
C GLY A 34 3.22 6.97 -11.56
N LEU A 35 3.24 6.10 -10.55
CA LEU A 35 2.51 4.82 -10.56
C LEU A 35 1.00 4.99 -10.41
N TYR A 36 0.56 6.11 -9.84
CA TYR A 36 -0.84 6.44 -9.62
C TYR A 36 -1.04 7.95 -9.49
N THR A 37 -2.12 8.49 -10.08
CA THR A 37 -2.51 9.89 -9.93
C THR A 37 -3.62 10.03 -8.91
N PHE A 38 -3.39 10.85 -7.88
CA PHE A 38 -4.38 11.12 -6.85
C PHE A 38 -5.19 12.37 -7.20
N ASN A 39 -6.52 12.27 -7.13
CA ASN A 39 -7.44 13.40 -7.32
C ASN A 39 -7.95 13.95 -5.98
N THR A 40 -7.11 13.95 -4.95
CA THR A 40 -7.47 14.32 -3.58
C THR A 40 -6.33 15.11 -2.95
N LYS A 41 -6.65 15.96 -1.96
CA LYS A 41 -5.65 16.66 -1.13
C LYS A 41 -5.07 15.78 -0.01
N ASP A 42 -5.68 14.62 0.24
CA ASP A 42 -5.24 13.65 1.25
C ASP A 42 -4.80 12.34 0.57
N GLU A 43 -3.67 12.38 -0.15
CA GLU A 43 -3.12 11.18 -0.79
C GLU A 43 -2.70 10.15 0.24
N ARG A 44 -2.04 10.60 1.32
CA ARG A 44 -1.53 9.74 2.40
C ARG A 44 -2.66 8.97 3.08
N GLY A 45 -3.77 9.63 3.41
CA GLY A 45 -4.94 8.97 4.00
C GLY A 45 -5.58 7.96 3.05
N MET A 46 -5.58 8.22 1.75
CA MET A 46 -6.03 7.25 0.74
C MET A 46 -5.12 6.04 0.63
N VAL A 47 -3.79 6.23 0.57
CA VAL A 47 -2.81 5.15 0.56
C VAL A 47 -2.94 4.30 1.82
N ARG A 48 -2.99 4.93 2.99
CA ARG A 48 -3.20 4.25 4.27
C ARG A 48 -4.45 3.37 4.25
N ARG A 49 -5.60 3.92 3.86
CA ARG A 49 -6.86 3.17 3.80
C ARG A 49 -6.80 2.03 2.78
N ALA A 50 -6.14 2.24 1.64
CA ALA A 50 -5.99 1.22 0.61
C ALA A 50 -5.14 0.03 1.09
N ILE A 51 -4.05 0.31 1.82
CA ILE A 51 -3.16 -0.68 2.43
C ILE A 51 -3.85 -1.38 3.59
N GLU A 52 -4.41 -0.64 4.56
CA GLU A 52 -5.04 -1.22 5.75
C GLU A 52 -6.22 -2.14 5.43
N ARG A 53 -7.00 -1.86 4.37
CA ARG A 53 -8.08 -2.75 3.90
C ARG A 53 -7.58 -4.12 3.42
N ARG A 54 -6.32 -4.20 2.98
CA ARG A 54 -5.67 -5.42 2.45
C ARG A 54 -4.48 -5.87 3.31
N CYS A 55 -4.45 -5.43 4.56
CA CYS A 55 -3.39 -5.77 5.50
C CYS A 55 -3.77 -7.01 6.32
N GLU A 56 -2.82 -7.90 6.49
CA GLU A 56 -2.92 -9.09 7.32
C GLU A 56 -3.08 -8.72 8.80
N GLY A 57 -3.86 -9.51 9.55
CA GLY A 57 -4.19 -9.22 10.96
C GLY A 57 -5.25 -8.13 11.22
N ILE A 58 -5.62 -7.29 10.23
CA ILE A 58 -6.69 -6.29 10.42
C ILE A 58 -8.06 -6.91 10.09
N GLN A 59 -8.74 -7.47 11.08
CA GLN A 59 -10.16 -7.84 10.98
C GLN A 59 -11.04 -6.63 11.32
N ARG A 60 -11.30 -5.77 10.32
CA ARG A 60 -12.37 -4.75 10.40
C ARG A 60 -13.49 -5.12 9.43
N LYS A 61 -14.73 -4.71 9.72
CA LYS A 61 -15.83 -4.68 8.74
C LYS A 61 -15.34 -3.90 7.50
N GLY A 62 -15.02 -4.60 6.41
CA GLY A 62 -14.45 -4.02 5.19
C GLY A 62 -13.03 -4.46 4.81
N SER A 63 -12.46 -5.48 5.46
CA SER A 63 -11.24 -6.15 4.97
C SER A 63 -11.51 -6.83 3.62
N VAL A 64 -10.61 -6.66 2.66
CA VAL A 64 -10.73 -7.19 1.30
C VAL A 64 -9.62 -8.22 1.06
N SER A 65 -10.00 -9.41 0.63
CA SER A 65 -9.05 -10.41 0.13
C SER A 65 -8.69 -10.14 -1.33
N PRO A 66 -7.46 -10.49 -1.76
CA PRO A 66 -6.37 -11.08 -0.97
C PRO A 66 -5.61 -10.05 -0.13
N LYS A 67 -5.00 -10.53 0.96
CA LYS A 67 -4.19 -9.71 1.87
C LYS A 67 -2.75 -9.71 1.35
N TYR A 68 -2.21 -8.52 1.09
CA TYR A 68 -0.88 -8.36 0.48
C TYR A 68 0.12 -7.69 1.41
N PHE A 69 -0.35 -7.05 2.48
CA PHE A 69 0.48 -6.18 3.32
C PHE A 69 0.58 -6.70 4.75
N ILE A 70 1.75 -6.58 5.36
CA ILE A 70 1.99 -6.87 6.78
C ILE A 70 2.34 -5.55 7.47
N LYS A 71 1.75 -5.29 8.64
CA LYS A 71 2.03 -4.10 9.44
C LYS A 71 3.05 -4.41 10.54
N PHE A 72 4.09 -3.58 10.64
CA PHE A 72 5.13 -3.65 11.68
C PHE A 72 4.90 -2.60 12.80
N PHE A 73 5.70 -2.69 13.86
CA PHE A 73 5.55 -1.96 15.13
C PHE A 73 5.51 -0.41 15.02
N GLU A 74 5.92 0.18 13.89
CA GLU A 74 5.97 1.64 13.69
C GLU A 74 5.02 2.20 12.62
N ASN A 75 3.92 1.50 12.30
CA ASN A 75 3.09 1.80 11.11
C ASN A 75 3.85 1.72 9.78
N GLN A 76 4.94 0.95 9.78
CA GLN A 76 5.61 0.52 8.57
C GLN A 76 4.87 -0.68 7.99
N PHE A 77 4.87 -0.78 6.67
CA PHE A 77 4.22 -1.84 5.91
C PHE A 77 5.22 -2.53 5.01
N SER A 78 5.14 -3.85 4.91
CA SER A 78 5.86 -4.66 3.92
C SER A 78 4.88 -5.50 3.11
N ILE A 79 5.34 -6.07 1.99
CA ILE A 79 4.59 -7.11 1.29
C ILE A 79 4.66 -8.42 2.08
N SER A 80 3.59 -9.21 2.06
CA SER A 80 3.64 -10.61 2.48
C SER A 80 4.38 -11.44 1.42
N ASP A 81 5.23 -12.37 1.81
CA ASP A 81 6.04 -13.20 0.89
C ASP A 81 5.18 -14.09 -0.04
N GLU A 82 3.86 -14.17 0.18
CA GLU A 82 2.92 -14.90 -0.68
C GLU A 82 2.49 -14.13 -1.95
N VAL A 83 2.94 -12.88 -2.18
CA VAL A 83 2.62 -12.15 -3.42
C VAL A 83 3.48 -12.63 -4.61
N LYS A 84 3.27 -13.89 -5.02
CA LYS A 84 3.79 -14.48 -6.27
C LYS A 84 3.00 -13.99 -7.48
#